data_AF-A0A1U7VTK8-F1
#
_entry.id   AF-A0A1U7VTK8-F1
#
_cell.length_a   1.000
_cell.length_b   1.000
_cell.length_c   1.000
_cell.angle_alpha   90.00
_cell.angle_beta   90.00
_cell.angle_gamma   90.00
#
_symmetry.space_group_name_H-M   'P 1'
#
loop_
_entity.id
_entity.type
_entity.pdbx_description
1 polymer ?
#
loop_
_entity_poly.entity_id
_entity_poly.type
_entity_poly.pdbx_seq_one_letter_code
_entity_poly.pdbx_strand_id
1 'polypeptide(L)'
;MFFSGDPSTRKRVDLGGRSSKERDRQKLLEQTRLERNRRLWLRQQNCAAIKIQKCFRGRKEVEAERSKVRENFLKTYGDRCHRVDRQCFGPDSDFLCQLLFFFNPTYTNDVSILVETCRSLLELVRDSGLFLLLCNFM
;
A
#
# COMPACT_ATOMS: atom_id res chain seq x y z
N MET A 1 -8.29 61.74 -63.44
CA MET A 1 -8.77 62.68 -62.41
C MET A 1 -7.80 62.61 -61.24
N PHE A 2 -7.12 63.71 -60.91
CA PHE A 2 -6.22 63.78 -59.75
C PHE A 2 -7.02 64.14 -58.50
N PHE A 3 -6.87 63.36 -57.43
CA PHE A 3 -7.59 63.50 -56.17
C PHE A 3 -6.90 64.57 -55.32
N SER A 4 -7.37 65.81 -55.40
CA SER A 4 -6.89 66.95 -54.59
C SER A 4 -7.63 67.03 -53.26
N GLY A 5 -7.47 66.01 -52.42
CA GLY A 5 -7.99 65.99 -51.06
C GLY A 5 -6.91 66.39 -50.06
N ASP A 6 -7.01 67.60 -49.52
CA ASP A 6 -6.13 68.11 -48.46
C ASP A 6 -6.23 67.22 -47.20
N PRO A 7 -5.15 66.50 -46.80
CA PRO A 7 -5.18 65.55 -45.68
C PRO A 7 -5.31 66.22 -44.31
N SER A 8 -5.21 67.55 -44.22
CA SER A 8 -5.25 68.30 -42.96
C SER A 8 -6.63 68.34 -42.29
N THR A 9 -7.71 68.01 -43.00
CA THR A 9 -9.10 68.09 -42.49
C THR A 9 -9.64 66.77 -41.93
N ARG A 10 -8.85 65.68 -41.91
CA ARG A 10 -9.28 64.41 -41.31
C ARG A 10 -9.33 64.53 -39.78
N LYS A 11 -10.54 64.60 -39.24
CA LYS A 11 -10.82 64.43 -37.81
C LYS A 11 -10.12 63.16 -37.33
N ARG A 12 -9.13 63.29 -36.42
CA ARG A 12 -8.47 62.13 -35.80
C ARG A 12 -9.53 61.29 -35.10
N VAL A 13 -9.83 60.13 -35.68
CA VAL A 13 -10.67 59.12 -35.05
C VAL A 13 -9.83 58.50 -33.95
N ASP A 14 -10.25 58.68 -32.71
CA ASP A 14 -9.62 58.00 -31.58
C ASP A 14 -9.88 56.49 -31.77
N LEU A 15 -8.85 55.75 -32.18
CA LEU A 15 -8.92 54.29 -32.43
C LEU A 15 -8.95 53.52 -31.10
N GLY A 16 -9.79 53.99 -30.16
CA GLY A 16 -10.02 53.52 -28.80
C GLY A 16 -9.26 52.25 -28.42
N GLY A 17 -7.95 52.40 -28.21
CA GLY A 17 -7.01 51.28 -28.06
C GLY A 17 -6.75 50.91 -26.61
N ARG A 18 -7.43 51.54 -25.64
CA ARG A 18 -7.39 51.11 -24.23
C ARG A 18 -8.44 50.04 -24.00
N SER A 19 -8.13 48.84 -24.48
CA SER A 19 -9.01 47.69 -24.32
C SER A 19 -9.06 47.23 -22.87
N SER A 20 -10.27 47.04 -22.34
CA SER A 20 -10.55 46.32 -21.07
C SER A 20 -9.89 44.92 -20.99
N LYS A 21 -9.37 44.41 -22.12
CA LYS A 21 -8.70 43.12 -22.29
C LYS A 21 -7.52 42.86 -21.36
N GLU A 22 -6.80 43.87 -20.85
CA GLU A 22 -5.70 43.63 -19.90
C GLU A 22 -6.24 43.07 -18.56
N ARG A 23 -7.37 43.63 -18.08
CA ARG A 23 -8.08 43.14 -16.89
C ARG A 23 -8.69 41.76 -17.13
N ASP A 24 -9.20 41.49 -18.33
CA ASP A 24 -9.75 40.17 -18.68
C ASP A 24 -8.67 39.11 -18.86
N ARG A 25 -7.48 39.48 -19.36
CA ARG A 25 -6.32 38.59 -19.44
C ARG A 25 -5.82 38.22 -18.05
N GLN A 26 -5.68 39.18 -17.14
CA GLN A 26 -5.28 38.90 -15.75
C GLN A 26 -6.29 37.98 -15.06
N LYS A 27 -7.60 38.25 -15.22
CA LYS A 27 -8.66 37.38 -14.69
C LYS A 27 -8.59 35.95 -15.27
N LEU A 28 -8.38 35.81 -16.57
CA LEU A 28 -8.25 34.51 -17.23
C LEU A 28 -7.03 33.71 -16.71
N LEU A 29 -5.89 34.40 -16.51
CA LEU A 29 -4.68 33.79 -15.96
C LEU A 29 -4.90 33.31 -14.53
N GLU A 30 -5.53 34.13 -13.69
CA GLU A 30 -5.85 33.75 -12.30
C GLU A 30 -6.84 32.58 -12.24
N GLN A 31 -7.88 32.58 -13.09
CA GLN A 31 -8.80 31.45 -13.20
C GLN A 31 -8.09 30.16 -13.61
N THR A 32 -7.18 30.24 -14.60
CA THR A 32 -6.40 29.09 -15.06
C THR A 32 -5.47 28.57 -13.96
N ARG A 33 -4.87 29.47 -13.18
CA ARG A 33 -4.00 29.13 -12.03
C ARG A 33 -4.79 28.43 -10.93
N LEU A 34 -5.95 28.96 -10.56
CA LEU A 34 -6.83 28.37 -9.55
C LEU A 34 -7.32 26.98 -9.98
N GLU A 35 -7.75 26.81 -11.22
CA GLU A 35 -8.18 25.53 -11.74
C GLU A 35 -7.03 24.50 -11.79
N ARG A 36 -5.83 24.93 -12.17
CA ARG A 36 -4.62 24.08 -12.12
C ARG A 36 -4.31 23.63 -10.69
N ASN A 37 -4.38 24.54 -9.73
CA ASN A 37 -4.15 24.22 -8.31
C ASN A 37 -5.21 23.24 -7.79
N ARG A 38 -6.48 23.44 -8.16
CA ARG A 38 -7.57 22.53 -7.80
C ARG A 38 -7.35 21.13 -8.35
N ARG A 39 -6.97 21.01 -9.64
CA ARG A 39 -6.65 19.71 -10.25
C ARG A 39 -5.44 19.05 -9.60
N LEU A 40 -4.42 19.83 -9.26
CA LEU A 40 -3.23 19.31 -8.57
C LEU A 40 -3.61 18.72 -7.21
N TRP A 41 -4.40 19.46 -6.42
CA TRP A 41 -4.85 19.01 -5.12
C TRP A 41 -5.71 17.74 -5.21
N LEU A 42 -6.67 17.71 -6.15
CA LEU A 42 -7.49 16.53 -6.38
C LEU A 42 -6.66 15.31 -6.80
N ARG A 43 -5.65 15.50 -7.66
CA ARG A 43 -4.72 14.42 -8.03
C ARG A 43 -3.95 13.91 -6.83
N GLN A 44 -3.45 14.79 -5.97
CA GLN A 44 -2.74 14.39 -4.75
C GLN A 44 -3.63 13.56 -3.83
N GLN A 45 -4.86 13.99 -3.61
CA GLN A 45 -5.84 13.23 -2.82
C GLN A 45 -6.14 11.87 -3.43
N ASN A 46 -6.40 11.82 -4.74
CA ASN A 46 -6.66 10.56 -5.43
C ASN A 46 -5.45 9.62 -5.34
N CYS A 47 -4.23 10.12 -5.52
CA CYS A 47 -3.02 9.32 -5.36
C CYS A 47 -2.88 8.77 -3.93
N ALA A 48 -3.16 9.58 -2.90
CA ALA A 48 -3.15 9.13 -1.51
C ALA A 48 -4.23 8.08 -1.25
N ALA A 49 -5.46 8.31 -1.70
CA ALA A 49 -6.58 7.38 -1.58
C ALA A 49 -6.26 6.03 -2.24
N ILE A 50 -5.69 6.04 -3.44
CA ILE A 50 -5.28 4.81 -4.14
C ILE A 50 -4.24 4.03 -3.34
N LYS A 51 -3.25 4.70 -2.74
CA LYS A 51 -2.24 4.03 -1.89
C LYS A 51 -2.89 3.36 -0.68
N ILE A 52 -3.79 4.05 -0.01
CA ILE A 52 -4.54 3.51 1.14
C ILE A 52 -5.38 2.31 0.71
N GLN A 53 -6.14 2.44 -0.38
CA GLN A 53 -6.98 1.36 -0.91
C GLN A 53 -6.16 0.13 -1.31
N LYS A 54 -5.02 0.30 -1.98
CA LYS A 54 -4.12 -0.81 -2.34
C LYS A 54 -3.61 -1.52 -1.10
N CYS A 55 -3.14 -0.77 -0.10
CA CYS A 55 -2.66 -1.34 1.16
C CYS A 55 -3.77 -2.09 1.89
N PHE A 56 -4.96 -1.51 1.98
CA PHE A 56 -6.11 -2.14 2.63
C PHE A 56 -6.52 -3.44 1.94
N ARG A 57 -6.63 -3.43 0.61
CA ARG A 57 -6.95 -4.62 -0.18
C ARG A 57 -5.91 -5.72 0.01
N GLY A 58 -4.62 -5.37 -0.08
CA GLY A 58 -3.53 -6.32 0.14
C GLY A 58 -3.54 -6.91 1.55
N ARG A 59 -3.77 -6.12 2.59
CA ARG A 59 -3.90 -6.64 3.97
C ARG A 59 -5.06 -7.62 4.10
N LYS A 60 -6.20 -7.34 3.45
CA LYS A 60 -7.37 -8.23 3.46
C LYS A 60 -7.09 -9.56 2.76
N GLU A 61 -6.36 -9.53 1.64
CA GLU A 61 -5.93 -10.74 0.93
C GLU A 61 -4.97 -11.59 1.78
N VAL A 62 -3.97 -10.95 2.42
CA VAL A 62 -3.04 -11.64 3.33
C VAL A 62 -3.77 -12.29 4.50
N GLU A 63 -4.75 -11.60 5.10
CA GLU A 63 -5.53 -12.16 6.20
C GLU A 63 -6.37 -13.38 5.77
N ALA A 64 -6.93 -13.34 4.56
CA ALA A 64 -7.63 -14.48 3.98
C ALA A 64 -6.70 -15.67 3.75
N GLU A 65 -5.48 -15.43 3.24
CA GLU A 65 -4.48 -16.50 3.07
C GLU A 65 -4.00 -17.05 4.41
N ARG A 66 -3.78 -16.20 5.42
CA ARG A 66 -3.45 -16.65 6.78
C ARG A 66 -4.53 -17.57 7.35
N SER A 67 -5.79 -17.24 7.12
CA SER A 67 -6.92 -18.06 7.57
C SER A 67 -6.93 -19.43 6.88
N LYS A 68 -6.67 -19.48 5.57
CA LYS A 68 -6.55 -20.74 4.81
C LYS A 68 -5.37 -21.58 5.28
N VAL A 69 -4.19 -20.97 5.42
CA VAL A 69 -2.98 -21.66 5.89
C VAL A 69 -3.21 -22.22 7.30
N ARG A 70 -3.83 -21.45 8.20
CA ARG A 70 -4.21 -21.93 9.53
C ARG A 70 -5.12 -23.14 9.45
N GLU A 71 -6.19 -23.07 8.68
CA GLU A 71 -7.14 -24.19 8.54
C GLU A 71 -6.43 -25.46 8.03
N ASN A 72 -5.59 -25.33 7.00
CA ASN A 72 -4.82 -26.45 6.47
C ASN A 72 -3.82 -26.98 7.50
N PHE A 73 -3.11 -26.10 8.21
CA PHE A 73 -2.19 -26.47 9.27
C PHE A 73 -2.87 -27.29 10.36
N LEU A 74 -4.02 -26.85 10.86
CA LEU A 74 -4.78 -27.57 11.89
C LEU A 74 -5.30 -28.92 11.36
N LYS A 75 -5.73 -29.00 10.10
CA LYS A 75 -6.11 -30.28 9.47
C LYS A 75 -4.95 -31.27 9.42
N THR A 76 -3.75 -30.80 9.08
CA THR A 76 -2.55 -31.62 8.94
C THR A 76 -1.99 -32.04 10.30
N TYR A 77 -1.72 -31.08 11.19
CA TYR A 77 -0.98 -31.30 12.44
C TYR A 77 -1.88 -31.46 13.68
N GLY A 78 -3.18 -31.19 13.53
CA GLY A 78 -4.17 -31.24 14.59
C GLY A 78 -4.24 -29.96 15.42
N ASP A 79 -5.38 -29.74 16.08
CA ASP A 79 -5.67 -28.50 16.82
C ASP A 79 -4.68 -28.14 17.93
N ARG A 80 -3.97 -29.15 18.46
CA ARG A 80 -2.94 -29.02 19.50
C ARG A 80 -1.60 -29.65 19.11
N CYS A 81 -1.28 -29.71 17.82
CA CYS A 81 -0.01 -30.27 17.34
C CYS A 81 0.25 -31.73 17.75
N HIS A 82 -0.81 -32.51 18.00
CA HIS A 82 -0.68 -33.91 18.43
C HIS A 82 -0.16 -34.84 17.33
N ARG A 83 -0.13 -34.39 16.07
CA ARG A 83 0.41 -35.13 14.92
C ARG A 83 1.77 -34.59 14.46
N VAL A 84 2.40 -33.72 15.26
CA VAL A 84 3.74 -33.20 14.97
C VAL A 84 4.78 -34.24 15.38
N ASP A 85 5.69 -34.55 14.48
CA ASP A 85 6.81 -35.44 14.71
C ASP A 85 8.15 -34.71 14.51
N ARG A 86 9.27 -35.44 14.65
CA ARG A 86 10.59 -34.85 14.44
C ARG A 86 10.84 -34.37 13.01
N GLN A 87 10.17 -34.97 12.02
CA GLN A 87 10.35 -34.61 10.61
C GLN A 87 9.78 -33.23 10.31
N CYS A 88 8.78 -32.79 11.08
CA CYS A 88 8.21 -31.44 11.01
C CYS A 88 9.22 -30.33 11.33
N PHE A 89 10.36 -30.64 11.96
CA PHE A 89 11.43 -29.68 12.26
C PHE A 89 12.64 -29.82 11.34
N GLY A 90 12.52 -30.64 10.29
CA GLY A 90 13.54 -30.75 9.24
C GLY A 90 13.59 -29.52 8.35
N PRO A 91 14.69 -29.34 7.59
CA PRO A 91 14.88 -28.19 6.69
C PRO A 91 13.85 -28.16 5.54
N ASP A 92 13.29 -29.31 5.18
CA ASP A 92 12.29 -29.44 4.11
C ASP A 92 10.84 -29.24 4.60
N SER A 93 10.65 -28.97 5.90
CA SER A 93 9.32 -28.79 6.47
C SER A 93 8.87 -27.34 6.47
N ASP A 94 7.67 -27.10 5.95
CA ASP A 94 7.01 -25.80 6.02
C ASP A 94 6.37 -25.50 7.38
N PHE A 95 6.43 -26.43 8.35
CA PHE A 95 5.69 -26.36 9.60
C PHE A 95 5.92 -25.03 10.36
N LEU A 96 7.18 -24.67 10.62
CA LEU A 96 7.53 -23.44 11.33
C LEU A 96 7.18 -22.19 10.51
N CYS A 97 7.42 -22.23 9.19
CA CYS A 97 7.09 -21.14 8.27
C CYS A 97 5.59 -20.86 8.26
N GLN A 98 4.76 -21.91 8.16
CA GLN A 98 3.30 -21.80 8.21
C GLN A 98 2.84 -21.27 9.56
N LEU A 99 3.35 -21.82 10.66
CA LEU A 99 3.03 -21.35 12.01
C LEU A 99 3.31 -19.86 12.16
N LEU A 100 4.53 -19.42 11.85
CA LEU A 100 4.92 -18.00 11.94
C LEU A 100 4.11 -17.10 11.00
N PHE A 101 3.69 -17.63 9.84
CA PHE A 101 2.91 -16.87 8.87
C PHE A 101 1.49 -16.55 9.38
N PHE A 102 0.77 -17.53 9.93
CA PHE A 102 -0.61 -17.35 10.40
C PHE A 102 -0.73 -16.95 11.87
N PHE A 103 0.34 -17.09 12.66
CA PHE A 103 0.32 -16.84 14.10
C PHE A 103 -0.24 -15.48 14.43
N ASN A 104 -1.19 -15.45 15.36
CA ASN A 104 -1.73 -14.22 15.89
C ASN A 104 -1.93 -14.34 17.42
N PRO A 105 -1.23 -13.50 18.22
CA PRO A 105 -1.25 -13.59 19.69
C PRO A 105 -2.62 -13.23 20.29
N THR A 106 -3.54 -12.64 19.53
CA THR A 106 -4.91 -12.40 20.01
C THR A 106 -5.74 -13.68 20.08
N TYR A 107 -5.32 -14.75 19.39
CA TYR A 107 -5.99 -16.04 19.41
C TYR A 107 -5.29 -16.97 20.40
N THR A 108 -5.99 -17.32 21.49
CA THR A 108 -5.49 -18.22 22.52
C THR A 108 -5.08 -19.59 21.98
N ASN A 109 -5.74 -20.05 20.91
CA ASN A 109 -5.39 -21.29 20.25
C ASN A 109 -4.00 -21.23 19.59
N ASP A 110 -3.66 -20.12 18.93
CA ASP A 110 -2.35 -19.95 18.28
C ASP A 110 -1.22 -19.89 19.31
N VAL A 111 -1.47 -19.22 20.44
CA VAL A 111 -0.54 -19.21 21.57
C VAL A 111 -0.34 -20.62 22.12
N SER A 112 -1.41 -21.41 22.22
CA SER A 112 -1.32 -22.81 22.68
C SER A 112 -0.49 -23.66 21.71
N ILE A 113 -0.73 -23.53 20.41
CA ILE A 113 0.05 -24.18 19.34
C ILE A 113 1.53 -23.82 19.42
N LEU A 114 1.84 -22.54 19.64
CA LEU A 114 3.22 -22.07 19.80
C LEU A 114 3.87 -22.70 21.03
N VAL A 115 3.15 -22.77 22.15
CA VAL A 115 3.66 -23.40 23.38
C VAL A 115 3.96 -24.88 23.16
N GLU A 116 3.05 -25.64 22.54
CA GLU A 116 3.30 -27.05 22.22
C GLU A 116 4.48 -27.21 21.27
N THR A 117 4.58 -26.35 20.25
CA THR A 117 5.72 -26.34 19.33
C THR A 117 7.05 -26.13 20.06
N CYS A 118 7.11 -25.16 20.98
CA CYS A 118 8.31 -24.92 21.79
C CYS A 118 8.64 -26.11 22.71
N ARG A 119 7.63 -26.81 23.26
CA ARG A 119 7.86 -28.02 24.07
C ARG A 119 8.45 -29.14 23.22
N SER A 120 7.88 -29.40 22.05
CA SER A 120 8.41 -30.41 21.11
C SER A 120 9.83 -30.09 20.66
N LEU A 121 10.14 -28.82 20.39
CA LEU A 121 11.51 -28.37 20.09
C LEU A 121 12.48 -28.64 21.26
N LEU A 122 12.05 -28.35 22.49
CA LEU A 122 12.87 -28.57 23.68
C LEU A 122 13.16 -30.07 23.89
N GLU A 123 12.17 -30.93 23.70
CA GLU A 123 12.33 -32.40 23.76
C GLU A 123 13.31 -32.88 22.68
N LEU A 124 13.16 -32.39 21.45
CA LEU A 124 14.08 -32.67 20.35
C LEU A 124 15.53 -32.32 20.69
N VAL A 125 15.78 -31.14 21.25
CA VAL A 125 17.13 -30.70 21.63
C VAL A 125 17.71 -31.59 22.74
N ARG A 126 16.89 -31.96 23.73
CA ARG A 126 17.30 -32.84 24.83
C ARG A 126 17.67 -34.24 24.33
N ASP A 127 16.89 -34.79 23.42
CA ASP A 127 17.10 -36.14 22.91
C ASP A 127 18.25 -36.24 21.89
N SER A 128 18.54 -35.16 21.16
CA SER A 128 19.56 -35.14 20.11
C SER A 128 20.94 -34.67 20.59
N GLY A 129 21.06 -34.18 21.83
CA GLY A 129 22.29 -33.55 22.33
C GLY A 129 22.72 -32.32 21.52
N LEU A 130 21.84 -31.82 20.64
CA LEU A 130 22.20 -30.96 19.52
C LEU A 130 21.89 -29.50 19.87
N PHE A 131 22.60 -29.01 20.88
CA PHE A 131 22.57 -27.60 21.32
C PHE A 131 23.08 -26.59 20.26
N LEU A 132 23.61 -27.06 19.10
CA LEU A 132 24.32 -26.23 18.13
C LEU A 132 23.54 -25.83 16.86
N LEU A 133 22.36 -26.41 16.56
CA LEU A 133 21.64 -26.08 15.31
C LEU A 133 20.60 -24.95 15.45
N LEU A 134 20.07 -24.68 16.65
CA LEU A 134 19.08 -23.61 16.83
C LEU A 134 19.67 -22.19 16.69
N CYS A 135 20.98 -22.01 16.87
CA CYS A 135 21.65 -20.72 16.71
C CYS A 135 21.94 -20.33 15.25
N ASN A 136 21.70 -21.21 14.26
CA ASN A 136 21.94 -20.90 12.85
C ASN A 136 20.67 -20.50 12.07
N PHE A 137 19.51 -20.46 12.72
CA PHE A 137 18.21 -20.08 12.11
C PHE A 137 17.59 -18.80 12.67
N MET A 138 18.27 -18.11 13.61
CA MET A 138 17.99 -16.71 13.98
C MET A 138 18.98 -15.79 13.28
#